data_AF-A0A9D0N7G8-F1
#
_entry.id   AF-A0A9D0N7G8-F1
#
_cell.length_a   1.000
_cell.length_b   1.000
_cell.length_c   1.000
_cell.angle_alpha   90.00
_cell.angle_beta   90.00
_cell.angle_gamma   90.00
#
_symmetry.space_group_name_H-M   'P 1'
#
loop_
_entity.id
_entity.type
_entity.pdbx_description
1 polymer ?
#
loop_
_entity_poly.entity_id
_entity_poly.type
_entity_poly.pdbx_seq_one_letter_code
_entity_poly.pdbx_strand_id
1 'polypeptide(L)'
;MKRKNLIIRAVMLLVMLVFAMVFTPVHSQGKNAYNAGLLASEAGDYAAAVVAWQPLASEGDAAAQFNLALMYHRGLGVATDEQKAVQWYKKSAANGYVKAQEFLAAAYREGWFGLEKDPQKAKYWDQQLENNGF
;
A
#
# COMPACT_ATOMS: atom_id res chain seq x y z
N MET A 1 -19.18 48.12 20.01
CA MET A 1 -18.23 47.30 19.21
C MET A 1 -18.15 45.82 19.63
N LYS A 2 -18.22 45.44 20.92
CA LYS A 2 -17.99 44.04 21.36
C LYS A 2 -19.03 42.99 20.90
N ARG A 3 -20.33 43.32 20.85
CA ARG A 3 -21.39 42.34 20.50
C ARG A 3 -21.42 41.92 19.02
N LYS A 4 -21.15 42.84 18.09
CA LYS A 4 -21.13 42.53 16.65
C LYS A 4 -19.99 41.58 16.28
N ASN A 5 -18.81 41.76 16.88
CA ASN A 5 -17.64 40.89 16.65
C ASN A 5 -17.84 39.49 17.25
N LEU A 6 -18.59 39.39 18.35
CA LEU A 6 -18.93 38.10 18.98
C LEU A 6 -19.89 37.29 18.09
N ILE A 7 -20.89 37.94 17.50
CA ILE A 7 -21.84 37.31 16.57
C ILE A 7 -21.13 36.85 15.30
N ILE A 8 -20.26 37.69 14.72
CA ILE A 8 -19.50 37.32 13.51
C ILE A 8 -18.57 36.13 13.78
N ARG A 9 -17.90 36.09 14.93
CA ARG A 9 -17.05 34.95 15.33
C ARG A 9 -17.85 33.67 15.56
N ALA A 10 -19.04 33.77 16.18
CA ALA A 10 -19.93 32.64 16.39
C ALA A 10 -20.47 32.07 15.07
N VAL A 11 -20.82 32.94 14.12
CA VAL A 11 -21.27 32.54 12.78
C VAL A 11 -20.12 31.93 11.96
N MET A 12 -18.90 32.48 12.02
CA MET A 12 -17.73 31.88 11.37
C MET A 12 -17.38 30.50 11.93
N LEU A 13 -17.40 30.32 13.27
CA LEU A 13 -17.15 29.01 13.89
C LEU A 13 -18.23 27.99 13.52
N LEU A 14 -19.50 28.42 13.45
CA LEU A 14 -20.60 27.56 12.99
C LEU A 14 -20.40 27.15 11.53
N VAL A 15 -20.03 28.07 10.64
CA VAL A 15 -19.75 27.77 9.23
C VAL A 15 -18.54 26.85 9.08
N MET A 16 -17.48 27.03 9.87
CA MET A 16 -16.32 26.12 9.89
C MET A 16 -16.68 24.71 10.40
N LEU A 17 -17.53 24.60 11.43
CA LEU A 17 -17.98 23.30 11.96
C LEU A 17 -18.91 22.57 10.98
N VAL A 18 -19.79 23.30 10.28
CA VAL A 18 -20.64 22.71 9.24
C VAL A 18 -19.79 22.28 8.04
N PHE A 19 -18.75 23.05 7.66
CA PHE A 19 -17.85 22.69 6.56
C PHE A 19 -16.96 21.47 6.87
N ALA A 20 -16.59 21.26 8.15
CA ALA A 20 -15.85 20.08 8.59
C ALA A 20 -16.67 18.78 8.59
N MET A 21 -18.02 18.84 8.51
CA MET A 21 -18.89 17.66 8.48
C MET A 21 -19.30 17.20 7.07
N VAL A 22 -19.08 18.00 6.01
CA VAL A 22 -19.50 17.65 4.63
C VAL A 22 -18.35 17.15 3.75
N PHE A 23 -17.14 16.97 4.30
CA PHE A 23 -15.99 16.52 3.51
C PHE A 23 -15.15 15.47 4.24
N THR A 24 -15.76 14.33 4.54
CA THR A 24 -15.02 13.06 4.60
C THR A 24 -15.60 12.10 3.57
N PRO A 25 -15.02 11.98 2.37
CA PRO A 25 -15.34 10.87 1.49
C PRO A 25 -14.57 9.64 2.00
N VAL A 26 -15.15 8.95 2.97
CA VAL A 26 -14.60 7.73 3.53
C VAL A 26 -15.42 6.55 2.96
N HIS A 27 -14.75 5.76 2.10
CA HIS A 27 -15.09 4.39 1.60
C HIS A 27 -15.43 4.12 0.10
N SER A 28 -15.10 4.99 -0.88
CA SER A 28 -15.08 4.55 -2.30
C SER A 28 -13.80 4.86 -3.09
N GLN A 29 -12.85 5.60 -2.51
CA GLN A 29 -11.63 6.01 -3.23
C GLN A 29 -10.60 4.89 -3.39
N GLY A 30 -10.53 3.91 -2.48
CA GLY A 30 -9.49 2.87 -2.48
C GLY A 30 -9.49 1.99 -3.74
N LYS A 31 -10.67 1.49 -4.15
CA LYS A 31 -10.79 0.68 -5.39
C LYS A 31 -10.51 1.51 -6.64
N ASN A 32 -10.93 2.78 -6.65
CA ASN A 32 -10.68 3.68 -7.78
C ASN A 32 -9.19 4.03 -7.91
N ALA A 33 -8.50 4.26 -6.79
CA ALA A 33 -7.07 4.54 -6.76
C ALA A 33 -6.22 3.31 -7.12
N TYR A 34 -6.59 2.12 -6.63
CA TYR A 34 -5.88 0.89 -7.00
C TYR A 34 -5.98 0.60 -8.50
N ASN A 35 -7.19 0.73 -9.05
CA ASN A 35 -7.45 0.55 -10.48
C ASN A 35 -6.73 1.61 -11.33
N ALA A 36 -6.61 2.86 -10.85
CA ALA A 36 -5.82 3.87 -11.54
C ALA A 36 -4.35 3.45 -11.67
N GLY A 37 -3.78 2.82 -10.63
CA GLY A 37 -2.42 2.27 -10.69
C GLY A 37 -2.30 1.11 -11.68
N LEU A 38 -3.29 0.21 -11.74
CA LEU A 38 -3.33 -0.85 -12.75
C LEU A 38 -3.39 -0.29 -14.17
N LEU A 39 -4.31 0.64 -14.43
CA LEU A 39 -4.46 1.27 -15.75
C LEU A 39 -3.18 2.00 -16.18
N ALA A 40 -2.53 2.71 -15.26
CA ALA A 40 -1.26 3.38 -15.52
C ALA A 40 -0.16 2.36 -15.86
N SER A 41 -0.07 1.25 -15.11
CA SER A 41 0.88 0.17 -15.39
C SER A 41 0.62 -0.51 -16.74
N GLU A 42 -0.64 -0.73 -17.11
CA GLU A 42 -1.03 -1.30 -18.41
C GLU A 42 -0.70 -0.37 -19.57
N ALA A 43 -0.82 0.95 -19.35
CA ALA A 43 -0.41 1.98 -20.31
C ALA A 43 1.12 2.19 -20.38
N GLY A 44 1.89 1.51 -19.50
CA GLY A 44 3.34 1.68 -19.40
C GLY A 44 3.79 2.93 -18.63
N ASP A 45 2.86 3.69 -18.04
CA ASP A 45 3.16 4.81 -17.15
C ASP A 45 3.38 4.30 -15.71
N TYR A 46 4.52 3.64 -15.51
CA TYR A 46 4.88 3.06 -14.23
C TYR A 46 5.11 4.11 -13.14
N ALA A 47 5.49 5.34 -13.50
CA ALA A 47 5.65 6.42 -12.53
C ALA A 47 4.30 6.81 -11.93
N ALA A 48 3.26 6.95 -12.76
CA ALA A 48 1.90 7.18 -12.29
C ALA A 48 1.36 5.99 -11.49
N ALA A 49 1.70 4.75 -11.89
CA ALA A 49 1.31 3.55 -11.13
C ALA A 49 1.89 3.53 -9.72
N VAL A 50 3.18 3.87 -9.56
CA VAL A 50 3.83 4.00 -8.25
C VAL A 50 3.14 5.07 -7.41
N VAL A 51 2.87 6.25 -7.98
CA VAL A 51 2.17 7.34 -7.27
C VAL A 51 0.79 6.89 -6.78
N ALA A 52 0.04 6.14 -7.59
CA ALA A 52 -1.28 5.65 -7.23
C ALA A 52 -1.25 4.58 -6.12
N TRP A 53 -0.29 3.66 -6.15
CA TRP A 53 -0.18 2.58 -5.16
C TRP A 53 0.54 2.98 -3.87
N GLN A 54 1.40 4.00 -3.87
CA GLN A 54 2.14 4.47 -2.69
C GLN A 54 1.26 4.76 -1.46
N PRO A 55 0.15 5.54 -1.55
CA PRO A 55 -0.71 5.79 -0.40
C PRO A 55 -1.42 4.51 0.07
N LEU A 56 -1.97 3.71 -0.85
CA LEU A 56 -2.69 2.47 -0.52
C LEU A 56 -1.78 1.47 0.21
N ALA A 57 -0.54 1.33 -0.28
CA ALA A 57 0.44 0.47 0.36
C ALA A 57 0.82 0.95 1.77
N SER A 58 0.82 2.26 1.98
CA SER A 58 1.06 2.88 3.30
C SER A 58 -0.11 2.67 4.26
N GLU A 59 -1.33 2.56 3.73
CA GLU A 59 -2.55 2.22 4.48
C GLU A 59 -2.73 0.72 4.75
N GLY A 60 -1.87 -0.13 4.18
CA GLY A 60 -1.89 -1.57 4.44
C GLY A 60 -2.51 -2.41 3.33
N ASP A 61 -2.87 -1.84 2.18
CA ASP A 61 -3.39 -2.62 1.06
C ASP A 61 -2.33 -3.61 0.55
N ALA A 62 -2.60 -4.90 0.75
CA ALA A 62 -1.63 -5.96 0.54
C ALA A 62 -1.24 -6.10 -0.95
N ALA A 63 -2.18 -5.85 -1.87
CA ALA A 63 -1.94 -5.91 -3.31
C ALA A 63 -1.10 -4.71 -3.78
N ALA A 64 -1.39 -3.51 -3.28
CA ALA A 64 -0.58 -2.32 -3.55
C ALA A 64 0.85 -2.47 -3.02
N GLN A 65 1.02 -3.04 -1.82
CA GLN A 65 2.34 -3.37 -1.27
C GLN A 65 3.11 -4.35 -2.18
N PHE A 66 2.45 -5.39 -2.69
CA PHE A 66 3.06 -6.33 -3.63
C PHE A 66 3.46 -5.65 -4.94
N ASN A 67 2.59 -4.79 -5.48
CA ASN A 67 2.88 -4.08 -6.72
C ASN A 67 4.05 -3.10 -6.55
N LEU A 68 4.12 -2.36 -5.44
CA LEU A 68 5.30 -1.51 -5.15
C LEU A 68 6.58 -2.33 -5.00
N ALA A 69 6.51 -3.51 -4.38
CA ALA A 69 7.65 -4.42 -4.30
C ALA A 69 8.16 -4.80 -5.71
N LEU A 70 7.24 -5.10 -6.64
CA LEU A 70 7.58 -5.35 -8.04
C LEU A 70 8.18 -4.13 -8.75
N MET A 71 7.66 -2.92 -8.47
CA MET A 71 8.19 -1.68 -9.06
C MET A 71 9.65 -1.45 -8.66
N TYR A 72 9.97 -1.61 -7.36
CA TYR A 72 11.36 -1.54 -6.87
C TYR A 72 12.23 -2.71 -7.33
N HIS A 73 11.67 -3.91 -7.45
CA HIS A 73 12.41 -5.07 -7.97
C HIS A 73 12.86 -4.84 -9.41
N ARG A 74 11.95 -4.35 -10.26
CA ARG A 74 12.15 -4.25 -11.72
C ARG A 74 12.64 -2.89 -12.19
N GLY A 75 12.68 -1.89 -11.31
CA GLY A 75 13.04 -0.52 -11.68
C GLY A 75 11.98 0.16 -12.54
N LEU A 76 10.70 -0.13 -12.28
CA LEU A 76 9.57 0.39 -13.06
C LEU A 76 9.02 1.63 -12.36
N GLY A 77 9.15 2.80 -12.98
CA GLY A 77 8.69 4.08 -12.42
C GLY A 77 9.50 4.58 -11.22
N VAL A 78 10.39 3.75 -10.68
CA VAL A 78 11.35 4.05 -9.60
C VAL A 78 12.68 3.37 -9.90
N ALA A 79 13.76 3.84 -9.29
CA ALA A 79 15.04 3.14 -9.34
C ALA A 79 14.93 1.76 -8.67
N THR A 80 15.72 0.80 -9.15
CA THR A 80 15.80 -0.51 -8.52
C THR A 80 16.31 -0.39 -7.08
N ASP A 81 15.64 -1.08 -6.17
CA ASP A 81 16.02 -1.14 -4.75
C ASP A 81 15.54 -2.47 -4.16
N GLU A 82 16.41 -3.46 -4.20
CA GLU A 82 16.11 -4.82 -3.75
C GLU A 82 15.71 -4.85 -2.27
N GLN A 83 16.36 -4.06 -1.43
CA GLN A 83 16.07 -4.01 0.01
C GLN A 83 14.67 -3.44 0.26
N LYS A 84 14.29 -2.36 -0.43
CA LYS A 84 12.90 -1.84 -0.36
C LYS A 84 11.90 -2.83 -0.91
N ALA A 85 12.20 -3.51 -2.01
CA ALA A 85 11.33 -4.53 -2.58
C ALA A 85 11.04 -5.64 -1.55
N VAL A 86 12.09 -6.18 -0.91
CA VAL A 86 11.97 -7.16 0.18
C VAL A 86 11.11 -6.64 1.33
N GLN A 87 11.29 -5.38 1.76
CA GLN A 87 10.48 -4.79 2.82
C GLN A 87 8.99 -4.74 2.44
N TRP A 88 8.67 -4.38 1.21
CA TRP A 88 7.29 -4.33 0.72
C TRP A 88 6.69 -5.73 0.54
N TYR A 89 7.45 -6.71 0.03
CA TYR A 89 7.01 -8.11 -0.02
C TYR A 89 6.68 -8.64 1.38
N LYS A 90 7.52 -8.37 2.38
CA LYS A 90 7.27 -8.75 3.78
C LYS A 90 5.97 -8.15 4.33
N LYS A 91 5.72 -6.86 4.09
CA LYS A 91 4.46 -6.20 4.50
C LYS A 91 3.25 -6.82 3.82
N SER A 92 3.33 -7.02 2.50
CA SER A 92 2.27 -7.64 1.70
C SER A 92 1.93 -9.05 2.17
N ALA A 93 2.94 -9.87 2.43
CA ALA A 93 2.78 -11.23 2.95
C ALA A 93 2.18 -11.26 4.36
N ALA A 94 2.59 -10.34 5.23
CA ALA A 94 2.01 -10.20 6.58
C ALA A 94 0.54 -9.77 6.54
N ASN A 95 0.11 -9.05 5.50
CA ASN A 95 -1.28 -8.70 5.23
C ASN A 95 -2.03 -9.78 4.42
N GLY A 96 -1.49 -10.99 4.31
CA GLY A 96 -2.19 -12.14 3.73
C GLY A 96 -2.15 -12.23 2.21
N TYR A 97 -1.31 -11.45 1.52
CA TYR A 97 -1.21 -11.56 0.07
C TYR A 97 -0.43 -12.82 -0.33
N VAL A 98 -1.15 -13.81 -0.84
CA VAL A 98 -0.65 -15.15 -1.20
C VAL A 98 0.61 -15.09 -2.07
N LYS A 99 0.61 -14.30 -3.15
CA LYS A 99 1.77 -14.19 -4.04
C LYS A 99 3.02 -13.66 -3.34
N ALA A 100 2.85 -12.80 -2.33
CA ALA A 100 3.97 -12.32 -1.52
C ALA A 100 4.47 -13.40 -0.56
N GLN A 101 3.58 -14.21 0.00
CA GLN A 101 3.93 -15.35 0.84
C GLN A 101 4.70 -16.41 0.05
N GLU A 102 4.20 -16.78 -1.14
CA GLU A 102 4.89 -17.69 -2.08
C GLU A 102 6.29 -17.17 -2.44
N PHE A 103 6.40 -15.88 -2.76
CA PHE A 103 7.68 -15.23 -3.04
C PHE A 103 8.65 -15.39 -1.88
N LEU A 104 8.23 -15.05 -0.66
CA LEU A 104 9.11 -15.13 0.51
C LEU A 104 9.46 -16.55 0.89
N ALA A 105 8.52 -17.49 0.75
CA ALA A 105 8.79 -18.92 0.98
C ALA A 105 9.91 -19.41 0.05
N ALA A 106 9.81 -19.12 -1.25
CA ALA A 106 10.84 -19.45 -2.23
C ALA A 106 12.15 -18.70 -1.97
N ALA A 107 12.10 -17.40 -1.63
CA ALA A 107 13.25 -16.57 -1.32
C ALA A 107 14.07 -17.10 -0.14
N TYR A 108 13.41 -17.46 0.95
CA TYR A 108 14.07 -18.05 2.11
C TYR A 108 14.51 -19.50 1.88
N ARG A 109 13.84 -20.26 1.00
CA ARG A 109 14.22 -21.65 0.73
C ARG A 109 15.57 -21.73 0.01
N GLU A 110 15.78 -20.87 -0.97
CA GLU A 110 16.99 -20.89 -1.81
C GLU A 110 18.02 -19.82 -1.42
N GLY A 111 17.61 -18.79 -0.67
CA GLY A 111 18.49 -17.68 -0.28
C GLY A 111 18.82 -16.76 -1.46
N TRP A 112 17.79 -16.11 -2.04
CA TRP A 112 17.93 -15.18 -3.16
C TRP A 112 17.20 -13.86 -2.91
N PHE A 113 17.44 -12.87 -3.77
CA PHE A 113 16.83 -11.54 -3.68
C PHE A 113 17.12 -10.81 -2.37
N GLY A 114 18.38 -10.83 -1.94
CA GLY A 114 18.82 -10.14 -0.72
C GLY A 114 18.35 -10.81 0.57
N LEU A 115 17.77 -12.01 0.49
CA LEU A 115 17.40 -12.82 1.64
C LEU A 115 18.37 -14.01 1.77
N GLU A 116 18.88 -14.21 2.97
CA GLU A 116 19.65 -15.40 3.30
C GLU A 116 18.73 -16.62 3.36
N LYS A 117 19.30 -17.79 3.04
CA LYS A 117 18.59 -19.06 3.16
C LYS A 117 18.18 -19.30 4.62
N ASP A 118 16.88 -19.44 4.85
CA ASP A 118 16.28 -19.65 6.16
C ASP A 118 15.11 -20.64 6.04
N PRO A 119 15.37 -21.95 6.18
CA PRO A 119 14.33 -22.98 6.03
C PRO A 119 13.19 -22.84 7.05
N GLN A 120 13.41 -22.22 8.20
CA GLN A 120 12.36 -22.03 9.20
C GLN A 120 11.39 -20.92 8.77
N LYS A 121 11.90 -19.82 8.22
CA LYS A 121 11.05 -18.77 7.63
C LYS A 121 10.32 -19.25 6.39
N ALA A 122 10.94 -20.11 5.57
CA ALA A 122 10.26 -20.73 4.43
C ALA A 122 9.06 -21.56 4.91
N LYS A 123 9.27 -22.47 5.88
CA LYS A 123 8.20 -23.27 6.48
C LYS A 123 7.09 -22.43 7.12
N TYR A 124 7.45 -21.32 7.76
CA TYR A 124 6.47 -20.40 8.32
C TYR A 124 5.51 -19.88 7.25
N TRP A 125 6.03 -19.40 6.11
CA TRP A 125 5.18 -18.90 5.03
C TRP A 125 4.40 -20.02 4.33
N ASP A 126 5.00 -21.20 4.13
CA ASP A 126 4.29 -22.37 3.59
C ASP A 126 3.09 -22.74 4.49
N GLN A 127 3.25 -22.72 5.82
CA GLN A 127 2.14 -22.96 6.74
C GLN A 127 1.06 -21.86 6.71
N GLN A 128 1.44 -20.59 6.48
CA GLN A 128 0.46 -19.52 6.29
C GLN A 128 -0.37 -19.73 5.01
N LEU A 129 0.25 -20.21 3.92
CA LEU A 129 -0.44 -20.54 2.67
C LEU A 129 -1.45 -21.67 2.88
N GLU A 130 -1.04 -22.75 3.55
CA GLU A 130 -1.91 -23.89 3.88
C GLU A 130 -3.12 -23.43 4.71
N ASN A 131 -2.90 -22.58 5.72
CA ASN A 131 -3.98 -22.03 6.55
C ASN A 131 -4.96 -21.15 5.75
N ASN A 132 -4.48 -20.52 4.68
CA ASN A 132 -5.29 -19.71 3.76
C ASN A 132 -5.95 -20.56 2.65
N GLY A 133 -5.71 -21.88 2.62
CA GLY A 133 -6.26 -22.82 1.65
C GLY A 133 -5.49 -22.91 0.33
N PHE A 134 -4.21 -22.55 0.32
CA PHE A 134 -3.31 -22.61 -0.84
C PHE A 134 -2.24 -23.68 -0.67
#